data_AF-A0A3B0YPN4-F1
#
_entry.id   AF-A0A3B0YPN4-F1
#
_cell.length_a   1.000
_cell.length_b   1.000
_cell.length_c   1.000
_cell.angle_alpha   90.00
_cell.angle_beta   90.00
_cell.angle_gamma   90.00
#
_symmetry.space_group_name_H-M   'P 1'
#
loop_
_entity.id
_entity.type
_entity.pdbx_description
1 polymer ?
#
loop_
_entity_poly.entity_id
_entity_poly.type
_entity_poly.pdbx_seq_one_letter_code
_entity_poly.pdbx_strand_id
1 'polypeptide(L)'
;SVNLKCEPCKAAALRDVFDAVIPGYHMNKLHWNTVILDGSIAPAQIREMVDHSYALVVKGLKKVEKNSLILAYGEAQIYKAL
;
A
#
# COMPACT_ATOMS: atom_id res chain seq x y z
N SER A 1 0.66 -7.46 12.54
CA SER A 1 0.69 -6.18 11.81
C SER A 1 1.32 -6.39 10.44
N VAL A 2 1.17 -5.45 9.52
CA VAL A 2 1.74 -5.52 8.16
C VAL A 2 2.29 -4.17 7.74
N ASN A 3 3.39 -4.16 6.98
CA ASN A 3 3.97 -2.93 6.44
C ASN A 3 3.50 -2.69 5.01
N LEU A 4 2.91 -1.52 4.76
CA LEU A 4 2.34 -1.14 3.46
C LEU A 4 2.97 0.15 2.97
N LYS A 5 3.38 0.16 1.70
CA LYS A 5 3.92 1.33 1.02
C LYS A 5 2.78 2.30 0.71
N CYS A 6 3.05 3.59 0.83
CA CYS A 6 2.07 4.64 0.59
C CYS A 6 2.78 5.93 0.12
N GLU A 7 2.04 6.76 -0.61
CA GLU A 7 2.49 8.11 -0.94
C GLU A 7 2.55 8.97 0.34
N PRO A 8 3.56 9.86 0.49
CA PRO A 8 3.80 10.56 1.75
C PRO A 8 2.59 11.29 2.34
N CYS A 9 1.83 12.02 1.51
CA CYS A 9 0.65 12.75 1.95
C CYS A 9 -0.48 11.80 2.42
N LYS A 10 -0.72 10.71 1.69
CA LYS A 10 -1.71 9.69 2.08
C LYS A 10 -1.26 8.91 3.32
N ALA A 11 0.06 8.68 3.47
CA ALA A 11 0.62 8.01 4.64
C ALA A 11 0.36 8.81 5.92
N ALA A 12 0.56 10.14 5.88
CA ALA A 12 0.27 11.03 6.99
C ALA A 12 -1.24 11.04 7.32
N ALA A 13 -2.09 11.28 6.31
CA ALA A 13 -3.55 11.29 6.51
C ALA A 13 -4.09 10.00 7.12
N LEU A 14 -3.57 8.83 6.71
CA LEU A 14 -3.99 7.55 7.29
C LEU A 14 -3.62 7.41 8.77
N ARG A 15 -2.49 7.98 9.20
CA ARG A 15 -2.08 7.97 10.63
C ARG A 15 -2.92 8.92 11.46
N ASP A 16 -3.41 10.01 10.86
CA ASP A 16 -4.30 10.96 11.54
C ASP A 16 -5.72 10.39 11.71
N VAL A 17 -6.15 9.50 10.81
CA VAL A 17 -7.50 8.92 10.81
C VAL A 17 -7.59 7.63 11.64
N PHE A 18 -6.54 6.83 11.68
CA PHE A 18 -6.58 5.49 12.29
C PHE A 18 -5.43 5.31 13.30
N ASP A 19 -5.77 5.11 14.58
CA ASP A 19 -4.79 4.80 15.63
C ASP A 19 -3.98 3.53 15.35
N ALA A 20 -4.59 2.56 14.65
CA ALA A 20 -3.95 1.31 14.23
C ALA A 20 -2.97 1.48 13.06
N VAL A 21 -2.85 2.68 12.47
CA VAL A 21 -1.87 3.00 11.42
C VAL A 21 -0.74 3.82 12.02
N ILE A 22 0.43 3.21 12.18
CA ILE A 22 1.61 3.86 12.76
C ILE A 22 2.73 4.03 11.72
N PRO A 23 3.74 4.87 11.97
CA PRO A 23 4.92 4.96 11.11
C PRO A 23 5.59 3.60 10.91
N GLY A 24 6.04 3.31 9.70
CA GLY A 24 6.61 2.01 9.33
C GLY A 24 7.74 1.52 10.26
N TYR A 25 7.50 0.41 10.94
CA TYR A 25 8.48 -0.30 11.77
C TYR A 25 9.60 -0.89 10.91
N HIS A 26 10.85 -0.57 11.24
CA HIS A 26 12.07 -0.90 10.46
C HIS A 26 12.05 -0.48 8.97
N MET A 27 11.15 0.42 8.58
CA MET A 27 11.00 0.91 7.21
C MET A 27 11.18 2.43 7.15
N ASN A 28 11.25 2.96 5.92
CA ASN A 28 11.25 4.41 5.69
C ASN A 28 9.86 4.98 6.06
N LYS A 29 9.80 5.71 7.18
CA LYS A 29 8.57 6.26 7.77
C LYS A 29 7.91 7.35 6.91
N LEU A 30 8.57 7.84 5.85
CA LEU A 30 7.94 8.73 4.89
C LEU A 30 7.03 7.97 3.92
N HIS A 31 7.42 6.74 3.55
CA HIS A 31 6.75 5.97 2.48
C HIS A 31 6.05 4.71 2.98
N TRP A 32 6.17 4.36 4.26
CA TRP A 32 5.66 3.11 4.80
C TRP A 32 4.88 3.34 6.08
N ASN A 33 3.75 2.65 6.17
CA ASN A 33 2.93 2.52 7.37
C ASN A 33 2.98 1.08 7.88
N THR A 34 2.99 0.91 9.20
CA THR A 34 2.65 -0.37 9.83
C THR A 34 1.17 -0.31 10.21
N VAL A 35 0.39 -1.25 9.69
CA VAL A 35 -1.02 -1.40 10.01
C VAL A 35 -1.17 -2.54 11.02
N ILE A 36 -1.75 -2.22 12.18
CA ILE A 36 -2.12 -3.18 13.22
C ILE A 36 -3.44 -3.82 12.81
N LEU A 37 -3.50 -5.15 12.83
CA LEU A 37 -4.66 -5.93 12.39
C LEU A 37 -5.44 -6.42 13.62
N ASP A 38 -5.94 -5.47 14.40
CA ASP A 38 -6.67 -5.72 15.65
C ASP A 38 -8.21 -5.68 15.48
N GLY A 39 -8.69 -5.44 14.26
CA GLY A 39 -10.11 -5.35 13.94
C GLY A 39 -10.70 -3.93 13.99
N SER A 40 -9.91 -2.92 14.35
CA SER A 40 -10.36 -1.51 14.38
C SER A 40 -10.57 -0.88 12.99
N ILE A 41 -9.92 -1.41 11.96
CA ILE A 41 -10.03 -0.95 10.57
C ILE A 41 -10.86 -1.95 9.76
N ALA A 42 -11.83 -1.45 8.99
CA ALA A 42 -12.69 -2.32 8.20
C ALA A 42 -11.88 -3.11 7.14
N PRO A 43 -12.21 -4.39 6.87
CA PRO A 43 -11.48 -5.19 5.88
C PRO A 43 -11.44 -4.59 4.48
N ALA A 44 -12.41 -3.76 4.11
CA ALA A 44 -12.42 -3.05 2.83
C ALA A 44 -11.32 -1.96 2.76
N GLN A 45 -11.13 -1.20 3.83
CA GLN A 45 -10.08 -0.17 3.92
C GLN A 45 -8.69 -0.80 3.91
N ILE A 46 -8.51 -1.92 4.64
CA ILE A 46 -7.24 -2.65 4.61
C ILE A 46 -6.91 -3.13 3.19
N ARG A 47 -7.91 -3.66 2.46
CA ARG A 47 -7.75 -4.06 1.06
C ARG A 47 -7.30 -2.89 0.19
N GLU A 48 -7.94 -1.73 0.31
CA GLU A 48 -7.53 -0.53 -0.45
C GLU A 48 -6.09 -0.12 -0.14
N MET A 49 -5.66 -0.18 1.14
CA MET A 49 -4.27 0.10 1.52
C MET A 49 -3.28 -0.88 0.89
N VAL A 50 -3.64 -2.17 0.85
CA VAL A 50 -2.83 -3.24 0.20
C VAL A 50 -2.75 -2.99 -1.29
N ASP A 51 -3.88 -2.70 -1.93
CA ASP A 51 -3.96 -2.46 -3.38
C ASP A 51 -3.12 -1.25 -3.79
N HIS A 52 -3.20 -0.16 -3.01
CA HIS A 52 -2.38 1.02 -3.24
C HIS A 52 -0.88 0.71 -3.06
N SER A 53 -0.52 0.00 -2.00
CA SER A 53 0.87 -0.43 -1.76
C SER A 53 1.41 -1.29 -2.91
N TYR A 54 0.61 -2.26 -3.37
CA TYR A 54 0.98 -3.13 -4.49
C TYR A 54 1.22 -2.33 -5.77
N ALA A 55 0.29 -1.44 -6.12
CA ALA A 55 0.39 -0.58 -7.29
C ALA A 55 1.67 0.28 -7.27
N LEU A 56 2.02 0.87 -6.11
CA LEU A 56 3.25 1.65 -5.94
C LEU A 56 4.53 0.82 -6.02
N VAL A 57 4.51 -0.42 -5.54
CA VAL A 57 5.63 -1.35 -5.68
C VAL A 57 5.83 -1.71 -7.15
N VAL A 58 4.75 -2.12 -7.85
CA VAL A 58 4.81 -2.47 -9.28
C VAL A 58 5.25 -1.28 -10.13
N LYS A 59 4.79 -0.07 -9.82
CA LYS A 59 5.20 1.16 -10.49
C LYS A 59 6.72 1.37 -10.45
N GLY A 60 7.39 0.96 -9.37
CA GLY A 60 8.84 1.09 -9.16
C GLY A 60 9.69 -0.06 -9.73
N LEU A 61 9.10 -1.13 -10.26
CA LEU A 61 9.83 -2.25 -10.86
C LEU A 61 10.42 -1.88 -12.22
N LYS A 62 11.40 -2.68 -12.69
CA LYS A 62 11.92 -2.53 -14.05
C LYS A 62 10.81 -2.79 -15.07
N LYS A 63 10.93 -2.18 -16.25
CA LYS A 63 9.93 -2.30 -17.32
C LYS A 63 9.59 -3.75 -17.67
N VAL A 64 10.60 -4.64 -17.71
CA VAL A 64 10.39 -6.07 -18.02
C VAL A 64 9.51 -6.74 -16.97
N GLU A 65 9.82 -6.56 -15.68
CA GLU A 65 9.07 -7.17 -14.57
C GLU A 65 7.63 -6.64 -14.51
N LYS A 66 7.47 -5.33 -14.68
CA LYS A 66 6.16 -4.67 -14.76
C LYS A 66 5.32 -5.22 -15.92
N ASN A 67 5.92 -5.36 -17.10
CA ASN A 67 5.22 -5.88 -18.28
C ASN A 67 4.79 -7.33 -18.09
N SER A 68 5.63 -8.17 -17.46
CA SER A 68 5.27 -9.55 -17.14
C SER A 68 4.04 -9.62 -16.22
N LEU A 69 3.96 -8.75 -15.21
CA LEU A 69 2.80 -8.67 -14.33
C LEU A 69 1.56 -8.16 -15.06
N ILE A 70 1.68 -7.11 -15.87
CA ILE A 70 0.57 -6.54 -16.65
C ILE A 70 -0.01 -7.59 -17.60
N LEU A 71 0.85 -8.37 -18.27
CA LEU A 71 0.39 -9.44 -19.17
C LEU A 71 -0.35 -10.55 -18.42
N ALA A 72 0.09 -10.90 -17.21
CA ALA A 72 -0.49 -11.97 -16.41
C ALA A 72 -1.81 -11.59 -15.73
N TYR A 73 -1.92 -10.36 -15.21
CA TYR A 73 -3.02 -9.96 -14.32
C TYR A 73 -3.88 -8.83 -14.88
N GLY A 74 -3.44 -8.15 -15.93
CA GLY A 74 -4.09 -6.98 -16.51
C GLY A 74 -3.72 -5.68 -15.81
N GLU A 75 -3.54 -4.61 -16.60
CA GLU A 75 -3.12 -3.29 -16.11
C GLU A 75 -4.15 -2.67 -15.16
N ALA A 76 -5.43 -2.73 -15.51
CA ALA A 76 -6.52 -2.19 -14.72
C ALA A 76 -6.60 -2.82 -13.31
N GLN A 77 -6.27 -4.11 -13.20
CA GLN A 77 -6.27 -4.80 -11.90
C GLN A 77 -5.07 -4.40 -11.03
N ILE A 78 -3.89 -4.26 -11.63
CA ILE A 78 -2.66 -3.88 -10.92
C ILE A 78 -2.77 -2.47 -10.35
N TYR A 79 -3.33 -1.55 -11.12
CA TYR A 79 -3.39 -0.14 -10.77
C TYR A 79 -4.78 0.30 -10.28
N LYS A 80 -5.66 -0.61 -9.87
CA LYS A 80 -7.05 -0.26 -9.47
C LYS A 80 -7.17 0.75 -8.32
N ALA A 81 -6.09 0.97 -7.56
CA ALA A 81 -6.02 1.87 -6.40
C ALA A 81 -5.05 3.05 -6.61
N LEU A 82 -4.67 3.32 -7.86
CA LEU A 82 -3.98 4.53 -8.32
C LEU A 82 -4.84 5.24 -9.36
#